data_AF-A0ABD6G5P0-F1
#
_entry.id   AF-A0ABD6G5P0-F1
#
_cell.length_a   1.000
_cell.length_b   1.000
_cell.length_c   1.000
_cell.angle_alpha   90.00
_cell.angle_beta   90.00
_cell.angle_gamma   90.00
#
_symmetry.space_group_name_H-M   'P 1'
#
loop_
_entity.id
_entity.type
_entity.pdbx_description
1 polymer ?
#
loop_
_entity_poly.entity_id
_entity_poly.type
_entity_poly.pdbx_seq_one_letter_code
_entity_poly.pdbx_strand_id
1 'polypeptide(L)'
;MTTATKETVKSTASSGLKKQLEFVDKKDGKLALAYIYVAFIAVFLGGTAGLLQVLVRSGKFELPSFLNYYQVLTVHGVLLGLVLTTFFIMGFQTAAVSRTSGTFTNKQRTIGWVGFWLATIGLVAAAAMVLTNQASVLYTFYAPLKAHWVFYLGLALVVVGSWITGLAQAMRFVQWRKEHKGQSTPLLSFMAVVNNLLWFIATLGVAIEVLFQLIPWSMGLVERVDVLLSRTLFWYFGHALVYFWLLPAYMVWYVVIPKVIGGKIFSESLAKLAFMLFLILSVPVGLHHQFTEPGIDPLWKFIQTVLTFFVVVPSLMTAFSLFATFEMRGRELGAKGVFGWFKKLPWSDSRFLLPFIGMVAFIPGGAGGIVNASYQMNELVHNTIWVTGHFHLTVATAVA
;
A
#
# COMPACT_ATOMS: atom_id res chain seq x y z
N MET A 1 -6.10 -23.03 -53.95
CA MET A 1 -5.13 -22.36 -53.05
C MET A 1 -5.83 -21.17 -52.41
N THR A 2 -6.28 -21.24 -51.14
CA THR A 2 -6.48 -20.08 -50.21
C THR A 2 -7.38 -20.50 -49.03
N THR A 3 -6.85 -21.30 -48.11
CA THR A 3 -7.46 -21.52 -46.78
C THR A 3 -6.40 -21.63 -45.66
N ALA A 4 -5.12 -21.70 -46.01
CA ALA A 4 -4.01 -21.92 -45.07
C ALA A 4 -3.47 -20.64 -44.37
N THR A 5 -4.12 -19.48 -44.49
CA THR A 5 -3.57 -18.20 -43.99
C THR A 5 -4.28 -17.62 -42.77
N LYS A 6 -5.52 -18.04 -42.43
CA LYS A 6 -6.25 -17.47 -41.27
C LYS A 6 -6.00 -18.20 -39.95
N GLU A 7 -5.88 -19.53 -39.95
CA GLU A 7 -5.64 -20.31 -38.73
C GLU A 7 -4.19 -20.17 -38.23
N THR A 8 -3.23 -20.18 -39.16
CA THR A 8 -1.80 -20.04 -38.87
C THR A 8 -1.51 -18.67 -38.24
N VAL A 9 -2.14 -17.59 -38.73
CA VAL A 9 -1.99 -16.23 -38.20
C VAL A 9 -2.61 -16.08 -36.81
N LYS A 10 -3.79 -16.67 -36.56
CA LYS A 10 -4.41 -16.70 -35.21
C LYS A 10 -3.56 -17.50 -34.21
N SER A 11 -3.01 -18.63 -34.64
CA SER A 11 -2.11 -19.48 -33.84
C SER A 11 -0.83 -18.73 -33.45
N THR A 12 -0.13 -18.11 -34.41
CA THR A 12 1.08 -17.33 -34.13
C THR A 12 0.82 -16.09 -33.28
N ALA A 13 -0.29 -15.36 -33.51
CA ALA A 13 -0.67 -14.22 -32.68
C ALA A 13 -0.99 -14.63 -31.23
N SER A 14 -1.66 -15.77 -31.04
CA SER A 14 -1.93 -16.32 -29.70
C SER A 14 -0.64 -16.78 -28.99
N SER A 15 0.31 -17.34 -29.75
CA SER A 15 1.60 -17.80 -29.22
C SER A 15 2.55 -16.65 -28.85
N GLY A 16 2.57 -15.58 -29.65
CA GLY A 16 3.35 -14.37 -29.38
C GLY A 16 2.82 -13.58 -28.20
N LEU A 17 1.49 -13.49 -28.06
CA LEU A 17 0.85 -12.89 -26.90
C LEU A 17 1.08 -13.73 -25.62
N LYS A 18 1.01 -15.07 -25.71
CA LYS A 18 1.40 -15.97 -24.60
C LYS A 18 2.84 -15.73 -24.16
N LYS A 19 3.78 -15.64 -25.11
CA LYS A 19 5.20 -15.39 -24.83
C LYS A 19 5.45 -14.02 -24.18
N GLN A 20 4.68 -12.99 -24.56
CA GLN A 20 4.74 -11.66 -23.95
C GLN A 20 4.16 -11.60 -22.52
N LEU A 21 3.27 -12.51 -22.15
CA LEU A 21 2.66 -12.57 -20.82
C LEU A 21 3.46 -13.45 -19.83
N GLU A 22 4.50 -14.14 -20.30
CA GLU A 22 5.37 -14.98 -19.45
C GLU A 22 6.43 -14.17 -18.69
N PHE A 23 6.81 -13.00 -19.20
CA PHE A 23 7.90 -12.17 -18.67
C PHE A 23 7.51 -10.69 -18.63
N VAL A 24 8.07 -9.97 -17.67
CA VAL A 24 7.99 -8.49 -17.66
C VAL A 24 8.88 -7.97 -18.78
N ASP A 25 8.37 -7.08 -19.63
CA ASP A 25 9.18 -6.46 -20.67
C ASP A 25 10.40 -5.75 -20.06
N LYS A 26 11.57 -5.87 -20.69
CA LYS A 26 12.82 -5.33 -20.13
C LYS A 26 12.76 -3.82 -19.86
N LYS A 27 12.07 -3.04 -20.70
CA LYS A 27 11.97 -1.58 -20.53
C LYS A 27 10.97 -1.23 -19.42
N ASP A 28 9.90 -2.00 -19.29
CA ASP A 28 8.94 -1.85 -18.19
C ASP A 28 9.60 -2.27 -16.86
N GLY A 29 10.40 -3.33 -16.89
CA GLY A 29 11.22 -3.80 -15.78
C GLY A 29 12.23 -2.77 -15.30
N LYS A 30 12.83 -1.97 -16.19
CA LYS A 30 13.71 -0.84 -15.79
C LYS A 30 12.95 0.20 -14.95
N LEU A 31 11.75 0.57 -15.38
CA LEU A 31 10.91 1.51 -14.63
C LEU A 31 10.46 0.91 -13.29
N ALA A 32 10.01 -0.35 -13.30
CA ALA A 32 9.62 -1.05 -12.09
C ALA A 32 10.78 -1.14 -11.09
N LEU A 33 11.98 -1.51 -11.55
CA LEU A 33 13.18 -1.59 -10.72
C LEU A 33 13.63 -0.23 -10.19
N ALA A 34 13.52 0.86 -10.96
CA ALA A 34 13.86 2.19 -10.47
C ALA A 34 13.03 2.57 -9.23
N TYR A 35 11.73 2.30 -9.28
CA TYR A 35 10.83 2.43 -8.13
C TYR A 35 11.24 1.53 -6.97
N ILE A 36 11.50 0.25 -7.24
CA ILE A 36 11.89 -0.72 -6.22
C ILE A 36 13.22 -0.33 -5.55
N TYR A 37 14.21 0.18 -6.28
CA TYR A 37 15.47 0.61 -5.69
C TYR A 37 15.28 1.74 -4.68
N VAL A 38 14.44 2.75 -4.98
CA VAL A 38 14.12 3.80 -4.02
C VAL A 38 13.43 3.22 -2.77
N ALA A 39 12.51 2.28 -2.95
CA ALA A 39 11.83 1.63 -1.84
C ALA A 39 12.80 0.86 -0.91
N PHE A 40 13.75 0.10 -1.48
CA PHE A 40 14.74 -0.62 -0.70
C PHE A 40 15.74 0.30 0.03
N ILE A 41 16.12 1.43 -0.59
CA ILE A 41 16.89 2.48 0.08
C ILE A 41 16.10 3.05 1.27
N ALA A 42 14.80 3.30 1.08
CA ALA A 42 13.92 3.79 2.14
C ALA A 42 13.78 2.79 3.29
N VAL A 43 13.67 1.48 3.02
CA VAL A 43 13.69 0.42 4.05
C VAL A 43 14.99 0.46 4.83
N PHE A 44 16.14 0.53 4.15
CA PHE A 44 17.43 0.54 4.81
C PHE A 44 17.58 1.75 5.74
N LEU A 45 17.31 2.95 5.24
CA LEU A 45 17.45 4.20 6.02
C LEU A 45 16.39 4.32 7.11
N GLY A 46 15.12 4.09 6.77
CA GLY A 46 14.00 4.16 7.71
C GLY A 46 14.05 3.06 8.76
N GLY A 47 14.44 1.84 8.39
CA GLY A 47 14.67 0.72 9.30
C GLY A 47 15.83 0.98 10.25
N THR A 48 16.93 1.56 9.77
CA THR A 48 18.04 2.01 10.63
C THR A 48 17.59 3.08 11.62
N ALA A 49 16.79 4.06 11.19
CA ALA A 49 16.17 5.04 12.08
C ALA A 49 15.24 4.37 13.12
N GLY A 50 14.56 3.28 12.77
CA GLY A 50 13.77 2.46 13.71
C GLY A 50 14.64 1.76 14.76
N LEU A 51 15.74 1.14 14.33
CA LEU A 51 16.73 0.54 15.24
C LEU A 51 17.30 1.58 16.21
N LEU A 52 17.67 2.76 15.71
CA LEU A 52 18.16 3.87 16.55
C LEU A 52 17.13 4.30 17.59
N GLN A 53 15.85 4.39 17.23
CA GLN A 53 14.79 4.70 18.20
C GLN A 53 14.75 3.69 19.35
N VAL A 54 14.86 2.39 19.06
CA VAL A 54 14.88 1.33 20.08
C VAL A 54 16.11 1.45 20.97
N LEU A 55 17.29 1.68 20.38
CA LEU A 55 18.54 1.82 21.13
C LEU A 55 18.52 3.07 22.04
N VAL A 56 18.00 4.19 21.56
CA VAL A 56 17.84 5.42 22.34
C VAL A 56 16.84 5.23 23.48
N ARG A 57 15.65 4.68 23.19
CA ARG A 57 14.62 4.46 24.22
C ARG A 57 15.00 3.41 25.25
N SER A 58 15.93 2.50 24.93
CA SER A 58 16.47 1.52 25.89
C SER A 58 17.68 2.01 26.67
N GLY A 59 18.14 3.25 26.42
CA GLY A 59 19.33 3.82 27.08
C GLY A 59 20.65 3.19 26.61
N LYS A 60 20.65 2.44 25.49
CA LYS A 60 21.85 1.79 24.95
C LYS A 60 22.65 2.66 23.99
N PHE A 61 22.08 3.79 23.56
CA PHE A 61 22.71 4.71 22.63
C PHE A 61 22.23 6.14 22.86
N GLU A 62 23.14 7.11 22.81
CA GLU A 62 22.82 8.53 22.84
C GLU A 62 22.99 9.13 21.44
N LEU A 63 22.02 9.91 20.98
CA LEU A 63 22.10 10.55 19.67
C LEU A 63 23.17 11.65 19.68
N PRO A 64 23.93 11.84 18.57
CA PRO A 64 24.79 13.00 18.40
C PRO A 64 24.00 14.31 18.57
N SER A 65 24.64 15.36 19.10
CA SER A 65 23.99 16.64 19.42
C SER A 65 23.29 17.35 18.26
N PHE A 66 23.67 17.05 17.01
CA PHE A 66 23.06 17.60 15.80
C PHE A 66 21.78 16.86 15.35
N LEU A 67 21.45 15.72 15.98
CA LEU A 67 20.22 14.97 15.74
C LEU A 67 19.37 14.92 17.00
N ASN A 68 18.06 15.05 16.84
CA ASN A 68 17.12 14.81 17.92
C ASN A 68 16.22 13.60 17.62
N TYR A 69 15.62 13.05 18.68
CA TYR A 69 14.78 11.86 18.59
C TYR A 69 13.60 12.04 17.61
N TYR A 70 12.95 13.21 17.60
CA TYR A 70 11.78 13.47 16.76
C TYR A 70 12.13 13.62 15.28
N GLN A 71 13.33 14.11 14.97
CA GLN A 71 13.86 14.11 13.62
C GLN A 71 14.07 12.67 13.12
N VAL A 72 14.68 11.80 13.93
CA VAL A 72 14.86 10.37 13.61
C VAL A 72 13.51 9.67 13.44
N LEU A 73 12.56 9.93 14.34
CA LEU A 73 11.20 9.38 14.27
C LEU A 73 10.45 9.88 13.02
N THR A 74 10.64 11.14 12.63
CA THR A 74 10.05 11.70 11.40
C THR A 74 10.63 11.01 10.16
N VAL A 75 11.96 10.86 10.09
CA VAL A 75 12.64 10.11 9.00
C VAL A 75 12.09 8.70 8.91
N HIS A 76 12.00 7.98 10.02
CA HIS A 76 11.47 6.62 10.07
C HIS A 76 10.05 6.53 9.53
N GLY A 77 9.13 7.34 10.06
CA GLY A 77 7.72 7.30 9.67
C GLY A 77 7.49 7.71 8.22
N VAL A 78 8.15 8.76 7.74
CA VAL A 78 8.01 9.22 6.36
C VAL A 78 8.62 8.20 5.39
N LEU A 79 9.84 7.71 5.65
CA LEU A 79 10.50 6.77 4.74
C LEU A 79 9.78 5.43 4.67
N LEU A 80 9.31 4.87 5.79
CA LEU A 80 8.67 3.55 5.78
C LEU A 80 7.19 3.63 5.46
N GLY A 81 6.47 4.58 6.05
CA GLY A 81 5.03 4.72 5.85
C GLY A 81 4.66 5.28 4.48
N LEU A 82 5.39 6.29 3.99
CA LEU A 82 5.02 6.98 2.74
C LEU A 82 5.91 6.58 1.56
N VAL A 83 7.23 6.56 1.74
CA VAL A 83 8.15 6.40 0.61
C VAL A 83 8.28 4.93 0.20
N LEU A 84 8.67 4.05 1.11
CA LEU A 84 8.81 2.61 0.88
C LEU A 84 7.56 2.06 0.21
N THR A 85 6.41 2.23 0.87
CA THR A 85 5.15 1.66 0.41
C THR A 85 4.79 2.23 -0.97
N THR A 86 4.73 3.55 -1.14
CA THR A 86 4.30 4.15 -2.42
C THR A 86 5.22 3.74 -3.57
N PHE A 87 6.55 3.82 -3.38
CA PHE A 87 7.50 3.46 -4.43
C PHE A 87 7.46 1.95 -4.72
N PHE A 88 7.40 1.10 -3.69
CA PHE A 88 7.28 -0.34 -3.88
C PHE A 88 6.01 -0.69 -4.67
N ILE A 89 4.88 -0.10 -4.31
CA ILE A 89 3.58 -0.34 -4.95
C ILE A 89 3.62 0.07 -6.41
N MET A 90 4.14 1.26 -6.72
CA MET A 90 4.25 1.74 -8.09
C MET A 90 5.15 0.84 -8.93
N GLY A 91 6.27 0.35 -8.37
CA GLY A 91 7.16 -0.59 -9.04
C GLY A 91 6.53 -1.96 -9.26
N PHE A 92 5.99 -2.55 -8.18
CA PHE A 92 5.33 -3.86 -8.18
C PHE A 92 4.15 -3.89 -9.15
N GLN A 93 3.25 -2.91 -9.08
CA GLN A 93 2.08 -2.85 -9.96
C GLN A 93 2.46 -2.61 -11.42
N THR A 94 3.53 -1.85 -11.70
CA THR A 94 4.03 -1.68 -13.07
C THR A 94 4.49 -3.02 -13.65
N ALA A 95 5.28 -3.79 -12.89
CA ALA A 95 5.69 -5.14 -13.30
C ALA A 95 4.49 -6.09 -13.43
N ALA A 96 3.55 -6.02 -12.49
CA ALA A 96 2.35 -6.86 -12.45
C ALA A 96 1.44 -6.64 -13.67
N VAL A 97 1.17 -5.38 -14.01
CA VAL A 97 0.35 -5.00 -15.17
C VAL A 97 1.08 -5.32 -16.46
N SER A 98 2.39 -5.08 -16.56
CA SER A 98 3.19 -5.44 -17.73
C SER A 98 3.13 -6.96 -17.98
N ARG A 99 3.32 -7.77 -16.93
CA ARG A 99 3.26 -9.23 -17.01
C ARG A 99 1.88 -9.76 -17.39
N THR A 100 0.81 -9.22 -16.81
CA THR A 100 -0.51 -9.86 -16.91
C THR A 100 -1.45 -9.20 -17.91
N SER A 101 -1.19 -7.95 -18.29
CA SER A 101 -1.95 -7.22 -19.31
C SER A 101 -1.11 -6.84 -20.53
N GLY A 102 0.16 -7.23 -20.60
CA GLY A 102 1.05 -7.03 -21.73
C GLY A 102 1.93 -5.77 -21.63
N THR A 103 2.92 -5.70 -22.52
CA THR A 103 3.96 -4.67 -22.54
C THR A 103 3.42 -3.25 -22.68
N PHE A 104 4.00 -2.30 -21.95
CA PHE A 104 3.61 -0.90 -22.04
C PHE A 104 4.09 -0.31 -23.38
N THR A 105 3.24 0.52 -23.98
CA THR A 105 3.63 1.35 -25.12
C THR A 105 4.67 2.39 -24.71
N ASN A 106 5.38 2.98 -25.67
CA ASN A 106 6.34 4.05 -25.38
C ASN A 106 5.68 5.22 -24.63
N LYS A 107 4.45 5.62 -25.02
CA LYS A 107 3.69 6.67 -24.33
C LYS A 107 3.39 6.32 -22.87
N GLN A 108 2.87 5.13 -22.62
CA GLN A 108 2.57 4.66 -21.25
C GLN A 108 3.85 4.63 -20.39
N ARG A 109 4.97 4.20 -20.97
CA ARG A 109 6.26 4.17 -20.27
C ARG A 109 6.80 5.57 -19.97
N THR A 110 6.67 6.51 -20.91
CA THR A 110 7.04 7.92 -20.68
C THR A 110 6.22 8.51 -19.53
N ILE A 111 4.91 8.28 -19.50
CA ILE A 111 4.05 8.71 -18.39
C ILE A 111 4.55 8.12 -17.06
N GLY A 112 4.85 6.81 -17.04
CA GLY A 112 5.41 6.17 -15.84
C GLY A 112 6.75 6.78 -15.36
N TRP A 113 7.65 7.12 -16.28
CA TRP A 113 8.91 7.79 -15.94
C TRP A 113 8.72 9.24 -15.46
N VAL A 114 7.76 9.98 -16.03
CA VAL A 114 7.40 11.32 -15.55
C VAL A 114 6.90 11.22 -14.10
N GLY A 115 6.04 10.25 -13.81
CA GLY A 115 5.58 10.00 -12.44
C GLY A 115 6.72 9.65 -11.49
N PHE A 116 7.65 8.80 -11.92
CA PHE A 116 8.83 8.42 -11.13
C PHE A 116 9.70 9.62 -10.76
N TRP A 117 10.05 10.45 -11.74
CA TRP A 117 10.90 11.62 -11.49
C TRP A 117 10.21 12.66 -10.64
N LEU A 118 8.91 12.91 -10.86
CA LEU A 118 8.14 13.83 -10.05
C LEU A 118 8.11 13.39 -8.58
N ALA A 119 7.85 12.11 -8.33
CA ALA A 119 7.86 11.56 -6.98
C ALA A 119 9.25 11.60 -6.34
N THR A 120 10.30 11.30 -7.11
CA THR A 120 11.69 11.31 -6.60
C THR A 120 12.16 12.72 -6.27
N ILE A 121 11.83 13.72 -7.09
CA ILE A 121 12.12 15.13 -6.79
C ILE A 121 11.38 15.57 -5.54
N GLY A 122 10.10 15.20 -5.41
CA GLY A 122 9.30 15.47 -4.21
C GLY A 122 9.90 14.86 -2.94
N LEU A 123 10.32 13.60 -3.03
CA LEU A 123 11.01 12.89 -1.96
C LEU A 123 12.28 13.63 -1.51
N VAL A 124 13.15 13.99 -2.46
CA VAL A 124 14.42 14.69 -2.16
C VAL A 124 14.13 16.04 -1.50
N ALA A 125 13.14 16.78 -1.98
CA ALA A 125 12.73 18.06 -1.40
C ALA A 125 12.23 17.91 0.05
N ALA A 126 11.36 16.94 0.32
CA ALA A 126 10.87 16.68 1.67
C ALA A 126 11.98 16.18 2.60
N ALA A 127 12.81 15.25 2.13
CA ALA A 127 13.95 14.72 2.89
C ALA A 127 14.95 15.82 3.28
N ALA A 128 15.25 16.75 2.37
CA ALA A 128 16.14 17.88 2.65
C ALA A 128 15.64 18.74 3.82
N MET A 129 14.32 18.96 3.93
CA MET A 129 13.73 19.73 5.04
C MET A 129 13.79 18.97 6.35
N VAL A 130 13.60 17.64 6.34
CA VAL A 130 13.74 16.83 7.55
C VAL A 130 15.21 16.80 8.01
N LEU A 131 16.17 16.62 7.09
CA LEU A 131 17.59 16.55 7.41
C LEU A 131 18.17 17.88 7.92
N THR A 132 17.63 19.01 7.47
CA THR A 132 18.01 20.34 7.96
C THR A 132 17.21 20.77 9.21
N ASN A 133 16.46 19.84 9.82
CA ASN A 133 15.62 20.07 11.00
C ASN A 133 14.54 21.15 10.80
N GLN A 134 14.12 21.37 9.56
CA GLN A 134 13.05 22.31 9.14
C GLN A 134 11.68 21.62 9.03
N ALA A 135 11.59 20.32 9.30
CA ALA A 135 10.37 19.53 9.18
C ALA A 135 10.29 18.38 10.20
N SER A 136 10.65 18.64 11.46
CA SER A 136 10.53 17.66 12.56
C SER A 136 9.09 17.58 13.10
N VAL A 137 8.14 17.20 12.25
CA VAL A 137 6.69 17.24 12.50
C VAL A 137 6.02 15.86 12.42
N LEU A 138 6.82 14.78 12.43
CA LEU A 138 6.37 13.40 12.22
C LEU A 138 5.76 13.16 10.82
N TYR A 139 5.40 11.91 10.55
CA TYR A 139 4.77 11.53 9.28
C TYR A 139 3.31 11.99 9.15
N THR A 140 2.67 12.41 10.24
CA THR A 140 1.30 12.96 10.24
C THR A 140 1.26 14.47 10.07
N PHE A 141 2.37 15.18 10.34
CA PHE A 141 2.52 16.62 10.12
C PHE A 141 1.35 17.49 10.61
N TYR A 142 0.75 17.12 11.75
CA TYR A 142 -0.42 17.80 12.28
C TYR A 142 -0.15 19.26 12.61
N ALA A 143 -1.04 20.14 12.14
CA ALA A 143 -1.15 21.48 12.70
C ALA A 143 -1.44 21.40 14.22
N PRO A 144 -0.93 22.33 15.05
CA PRO A 144 -0.18 23.53 14.68
C PRO A 144 1.35 23.34 14.58
N LEU A 145 1.87 22.11 14.49
CA LEU A 145 3.29 21.90 14.21
C LEU A 145 3.58 22.27 12.75
N LYS A 146 4.34 23.35 12.54
CA LYS A 146 4.61 23.92 11.22
C LYS A 146 5.98 23.46 10.70
N ALA A 147 5.98 22.82 9.53
CA ALA A 147 7.19 22.54 8.75
C ALA A 147 7.43 23.63 7.69
N HIS A 148 8.62 23.63 7.11
CA HIS A 148 8.94 24.45 5.95
C HIS A 148 8.08 24.04 4.73
N TRP A 149 7.61 25.00 3.93
CA TRP A 149 6.64 24.76 2.84
C TRP A 149 7.13 23.73 1.80
N VAL A 150 8.44 23.66 1.56
CA VAL A 150 9.08 22.67 0.67
C VAL A 150 8.82 21.23 1.12
N PHE A 151 8.64 20.97 2.42
CA PHE A 151 8.28 19.66 2.93
C PHE A 151 6.90 19.24 2.43
N TYR A 152 5.90 20.11 2.61
CA TYR A 152 4.52 19.85 2.18
C TYR A 152 4.43 19.72 0.65
N LEU A 153 5.10 20.61 -0.09
CA LEU A 153 5.17 20.51 -1.56
C LEU A 153 5.85 19.21 -1.99
N GLY A 154 6.96 18.83 -1.35
CA GLY A 154 7.69 17.60 -1.66
C GLY A 154 6.81 16.36 -1.52
N LEU A 155 6.08 16.23 -0.41
CA LEU A 155 5.13 15.13 -0.21
C LEU A 155 3.97 15.17 -1.22
N ALA A 156 3.44 16.36 -1.56
CA ALA A 156 2.43 16.50 -2.61
C ALA A 156 2.93 15.99 -3.96
N LEU A 157 4.19 16.28 -4.33
CA LEU A 157 4.80 15.77 -5.56
C LEU A 157 4.97 14.25 -5.56
N VAL A 158 5.23 13.62 -4.41
CA VAL A 158 5.22 12.15 -4.26
C VAL A 158 3.84 11.59 -4.61
N VAL A 159 2.78 12.16 -4.05
CA VAL A 159 1.40 11.74 -4.33
C VAL A 159 1.06 11.94 -5.82
N VAL A 160 1.31 13.12 -6.38
CA VAL A 160 1.01 13.40 -7.80
C VAL A 160 1.82 12.50 -8.74
N GLY A 161 3.10 12.27 -8.45
CA GLY A 161 3.95 11.36 -9.24
C GLY A 161 3.43 9.92 -9.25
N SER A 162 2.91 9.46 -8.12
CA SER A 162 2.26 8.15 -8.03
C SER A 162 0.94 8.08 -8.82
N TRP A 163 0.13 9.15 -8.85
CA TRP A 163 -1.07 9.21 -9.69
C TRP A 163 -0.74 9.10 -11.18
N ILE A 164 0.30 9.82 -11.64
CA ILE A 164 0.76 9.78 -13.02
C ILE A 164 1.19 8.34 -13.39
N THR A 165 1.88 7.65 -12.48
CA THR A 165 2.29 6.25 -12.71
C THR A 165 1.11 5.29 -12.70
N GLY A 166 0.17 5.48 -11.77
CA GLY A 166 -1.10 4.75 -11.73
C GLY A 166 -1.92 4.93 -13.01
N LEU A 167 -1.89 6.13 -13.62
CA LEU A 167 -2.52 6.40 -14.92
C LEU A 167 -1.89 5.54 -16.04
N ALA A 168 -0.56 5.44 -16.10
CA ALA A 168 0.10 4.57 -17.08
C ALA A 168 -0.33 3.10 -16.95
N GLN A 169 -0.43 2.61 -15.71
CA GLN A 169 -0.92 1.26 -15.39
C GLN A 169 -2.39 1.07 -15.82
N ALA A 170 -3.26 2.03 -15.49
CA ALA A 170 -4.67 2.01 -15.88
C ALA A 170 -4.85 2.05 -17.40
N MET A 171 -4.05 2.86 -18.11
CA MET A 171 -4.07 2.92 -19.58
C MET A 171 -3.75 1.56 -20.21
N ARG A 172 -2.73 0.84 -19.70
CA ARG A 172 -2.40 -0.50 -20.20
C ARG A 172 -3.52 -1.50 -19.90
N PHE A 173 -4.11 -1.46 -18.71
CA PHE A 173 -5.25 -2.30 -18.35
C PHE A 173 -6.47 -2.05 -19.24
N VAL A 174 -6.83 -0.78 -19.46
CA VAL A 174 -7.96 -0.39 -20.34
C VAL A 174 -7.70 -0.82 -21.78
N GLN A 175 -6.47 -0.66 -22.26
CA GLN A 175 -6.07 -1.16 -23.58
C GLN A 175 -6.25 -2.68 -23.68
N TRP A 176 -5.79 -3.44 -22.69
CA TRP A 176 -6.00 -4.89 -22.65
C TRP A 176 -7.49 -5.26 -22.72
N ARG A 177 -8.37 -4.56 -21.97
CA ARG A 177 -9.82 -4.80 -22.02
C ARG A 177 -10.42 -4.52 -23.40
N LYS A 178 -9.92 -3.52 -24.12
CA LYS A 178 -10.37 -3.20 -25.48
C LYS A 178 -9.91 -4.25 -26.49
N GLU A 179 -8.71 -4.79 -26.31
CA GLU A 179 -8.14 -5.86 -27.13
C GLU A 179 -8.78 -7.24 -26.86
N HIS A 180 -9.32 -7.46 -25.64
CA HIS A 180 -9.86 -8.75 -25.18
C HIS A 180 -11.34 -8.63 -24.75
N LYS A 181 -12.19 -8.07 -25.62
CA LYS A 181 -13.63 -7.92 -25.34
C LYS A 181 -14.28 -9.28 -25.02
N GLY A 182 -15.09 -9.31 -23.97
CA GLY A 182 -15.78 -10.53 -23.52
C GLY A 182 -14.95 -11.49 -22.66
N GLN A 183 -13.67 -11.20 -22.43
CA GLN A 183 -12.81 -12.01 -21.56
C GLN A 183 -12.76 -11.44 -20.13
N SER A 184 -12.67 -12.31 -19.13
CA SER A 184 -12.41 -11.92 -17.74
C SER A 184 -11.05 -11.25 -17.64
N THR A 185 -10.97 -10.13 -16.94
CA THR A 185 -9.72 -9.41 -16.74
C THR A 185 -8.73 -10.21 -15.88
N PRO A 186 -7.42 -10.15 -16.18
CA PRO A 186 -6.38 -10.75 -15.35
C PRO A 186 -6.52 -10.25 -13.91
N LEU A 187 -6.61 -11.18 -12.95
CA LEU A 187 -6.89 -10.86 -11.56
C LEU A 187 -5.91 -9.84 -10.99
N LEU A 188 -4.62 -10.00 -11.27
CA LEU A 188 -3.56 -9.15 -10.73
C LEU A 188 -3.61 -7.71 -11.26
N SER A 189 -3.81 -7.51 -12.58
CA SER A 189 -4.01 -6.16 -13.12
C SER A 189 -5.31 -5.51 -12.64
N PHE A 190 -6.38 -6.29 -12.47
CA PHE A 190 -7.62 -5.79 -11.88
C PHE A 190 -7.37 -5.26 -10.45
N MET A 191 -6.70 -6.06 -9.61
CA MET A 191 -6.32 -5.67 -8.25
C MET A 191 -5.44 -4.40 -8.24
N ALA A 192 -4.46 -4.30 -9.14
CA ALA A 192 -3.60 -3.12 -9.26
C ALA A 192 -4.39 -1.84 -9.61
N VAL A 193 -5.34 -1.93 -10.55
CA VAL A 193 -6.20 -0.79 -10.90
C VAL A 193 -7.15 -0.43 -9.77
N VAL A 194 -7.72 -1.40 -9.06
CA VAL A 194 -8.54 -1.14 -7.87
C VAL A 194 -7.73 -0.45 -6.79
N ASN A 195 -6.49 -0.88 -6.53
CA ASN A 195 -5.60 -0.24 -5.56
C ASN A 195 -5.25 1.20 -5.97
N ASN A 196 -5.02 1.46 -7.26
CA ASN A 196 -4.82 2.82 -7.78
C ASN A 196 -6.05 3.71 -7.62
N LEU A 197 -7.26 3.16 -7.83
CA LEU A 197 -8.50 3.90 -7.62
C LEU A 197 -8.70 4.23 -6.14
N LEU A 198 -8.46 3.27 -5.25
CA LEU A 198 -8.47 3.50 -3.80
C LEU A 198 -7.50 4.63 -3.44
N TRP A 199 -6.27 4.57 -3.95
CA TRP A 199 -5.25 5.58 -3.71
C TRP A 199 -5.67 6.97 -4.16
N PHE A 200 -6.19 7.08 -5.39
CA PHE A 200 -6.63 8.36 -5.94
C PHE A 200 -7.75 8.98 -5.11
N ILE A 201 -8.75 8.18 -4.71
CA ILE A 201 -9.85 8.66 -3.87
C ILE A 201 -9.32 9.05 -2.49
N ALA A 202 -8.56 8.17 -1.83
CA ALA A 202 -8.02 8.38 -0.49
C ALA A 202 -7.20 9.67 -0.36
N THR A 203 -6.41 9.99 -1.38
CA THR A 203 -5.50 11.14 -1.33
C THR A 203 -6.16 12.50 -1.57
N LEU A 204 -7.46 12.55 -1.89
CA LEU A 204 -8.18 13.82 -2.06
C LEU A 204 -8.19 14.65 -0.77
N GLY A 205 -8.40 14.03 0.39
CA GLY A 205 -8.44 14.74 1.68
C GLY A 205 -7.11 15.43 1.98
N VAL A 206 -6.00 14.67 1.98
CA VAL A 206 -4.66 15.23 2.23
C VAL A 206 -4.22 16.20 1.12
N ALA A 207 -4.66 16.01 -0.13
CA ALA A 207 -4.39 16.98 -1.20
C ALA A 207 -5.08 18.33 -0.92
N ILE A 208 -6.34 18.31 -0.46
CA ILE A 208 -7.06 19.52 -0.06
C ILE A 208 -6.36 20.18 1.15
N GLU A 209 -6.04 19.40 2.17
CA GLU A 209 -5.31 19.86 3.36
C GLU A 209 -4.00 20.55 2.98
N VAL A 210 -3.15 19.88 2.20
CA VAL A 210 -1.83 20.40 1.84
C VAL A 210 -1.93 21.65 0.97
N LEU A 211 -2.75 21.63 -0.08
CA LEU A 211 -2.81 22.71 -1.07
C LEU A 211 -3.52 23.96 -0.56
N PHE A 212 -4.60 23.80 0.22
CA PHE A 212 -5.45 24.92 0.64
C PHE A 212 -5.22 25.34 2.09
N GLN A 213 -4.58 24.50 2.91
CA GLN A 213 -4.26 24.85 4.29
C GLN A 213 -2.74 24.94 4.53
N LEU A 214 -2.01 23.82 4.44
CA LEU A 214 -0.64 23.75 4.95
C LEU A 214 0.37 24.56 4.12
N ILE A 215 0.26 24.57 2.78
CA ILE A 215 1.14 25.38 1.92
C ILE A 215 0.89 26.89 2.11
N PRO A 216 -0.35 27.42 1.98
CA PRO A 216 -0.60 28.84 2.23
C PRO A 216 -0.16 29.29 3.63
N TRP A 217 -0.42 28.46 4.65
CA TRP A 217 -0.03 28.75 6.03
C TRP A 217 1.48 28.70 6.24
N SER A 218 2.17 27.72 5.65
CA SER A 218 3.62 27.59 5.80
C SER A 218 4.38 28.69 5.07
N MET A 219 3.85 29.20 3.95
CA MET A 219 4.38 30.36 3.21
C MET A 219 4.04 31.72 3.83
N GLY A 220 3.17 31.75 4.85
CA GLY A 220 2.74 33.00 5.50
C GLY A 220 1.69 33.79 4.71
N LEU A 221 1.00 33.16 3.75
CA LEU A 221 -0.11 33.76 3.01
C LEU A 221 -1.39 33.84 3.84
N VAL A 222 -1.51 32.98 4.85
CA VAL A 222 -2.58 33.01 5.86
C VAL A 222 -1.96 32.83 7.26
N GLU A 223 -2.56 33.47 8.25
CA GLU A 223 -2.03 33.45 9.63
C GLU A 223 -2.39 32.18 10.40
N ARG A 224 -3.55 31.58 10.08
CA ARG A 224 -4.15 30.48 10.84
C ARG A 224 -4.67 29.39 9.92
N VAL A 225 -4.75 28.18 10.48
CA VAL A 225 -5.37 27.00 9.88
C VAL A 225 -6.36 26.42 10.88
N ASP A 226 -7.47 25.86 10.38
CA ASP A 226 -8.37 25.05 11.18
C ASP A 226 -7.73 23.69 11.47
N VAL A 227 -7.29 23.50 12.72
CA VAL A 227 -6.61 22.28 13.17
C VAL A 227 -7.53 21.06 13.09
N LEU A 228 -8.80 21.18 13.48
CA LEU A 228 -9.74 20.06 13.46
C LEU A 228 -10.02 19.62 12.02
N LEU A 229 -10.25 20.58 11.13
CA LEU A 229 -10.46 20.31 9.72
C LEU A 229 -9.21 19.67 9.09
N SER A 230 -8.01 20.18 9.39
CA SER A 230 -6.76 19.60 8.86
C SER A 230 -6.62 18.13 9.23
N ARG A 231 -6.84 17.77 10.50
CA ARG A 231 -6.78 16.38 10.98
C ARG A 231 -7.89 15.51 10.41
N THR A 232 -9.07 16.08 10.15
CA THR A 232 -10.18 15.36 9.51
C THR A 232 -9.88 15.04 8.05
N LEU A 233 -9.29 16.00 7.31
CA LEU A 233 -8.82 15.80 5.94
C LEU A 233 -7.63 14.83 5.88
N PHE A 234 -6.72 14.91 6.85
CA PHE A 234 -5.62 13.97 6.99
C PHE A 234 -6.15 12.55 7.20
N TRP A 235 -7.13 12.33 8.08
CA TRP A 235 -7.63 10.98 8.38
C TRP A 235 -8.64 10.42 7.39
N TYR A 236 -9.29 11.28 6.58
CA TYR A 236 -9.90 10.84 5.33
C TYR A 236 -8.90 10.05 4.46
N PHE A 237 -7.67 10.53 4.41
CA PHE A 237 -6.56 9.89 3.71
C PHE A 237 -5.92 8.76 4.52
N GLY A 238 -5.58 9.03 5.78
CA GLY A 238 -4.68 8.24 6.59
C GLY A 238 -5.20 6.84 6.91
N HIS A 239 -6.52 6.65 6.98
CA HIS A 239 -7.06 5.31 7.12
C HIS A 239 -7.00 4.53 5.80
N ALA A 240 -7.51 5.09 4.70
CA ALA A 240 -7.50 4.42 3.41
C ALA A 240 -6.07 4.12 2.90
N LEU A 241 -5.12 4.97 3.28
CA LEU A 241 -3.67 4.81 3.07
C LEU A 241 -3.17 3.45 3.57
N VAL A 242 -3.64 2.95 4.73
CA VAL A 242 -3.13 1.69 5.26
C VAL A 242 -3.55 0.48 4.42
N TYR A 243 -4.71 0.54 3.78
CA TYR A 243 -5.12 -0.49 2.83
C TYR A 243 -4.40 -0.36 1.50
N PHE A 244 -4.09 0.85 1.04
CA PHE A 244 -3.24 1.03 -0.12
C PHE A 244 -1.89 0.30 0.05
N TRP A 245 -1.33 0.31 1.27
CA TRP A 245 -0.14 -0.46 1.61
C TRP A 245 -0.37 -1.98 1.68
N LEU A 246 -1.51 -2.40 2.25
CA LEU A 246 -1.82 -3.80 2.47
C LEU A 246 -2.17 -4.57 1.19
N LEU A 247 -2.92 -3.95 0.28
CA LEU A 247 -3.44 -4.61 -0.91
C LEU A 247 -2.35 -5.24 -1.82
N PRO A 248 -1.15 -4.67 -2.00
CA PRO A 248 -0.03 -5.35 -2.67
C PRO A 248 0.39 -6.66 -2.00
N ALA A 249 0.42 -6.71 -0.65
CA ALA A 249 0.66 -7.96 0.05
C ALA A 249 -0.48 -8.96 -0.24
N TYR A 250 -1.72 -8.49 -0.26
CA TYR A 250 -2.87 -9.34 -0.64
C TYR A 250 -2.77 -9.81 -2.10
N MET A 251 -2.26 -9.01 -3.03
CA MET A 251 -2.01 -9.43 -4.40
C MET A 251 -0.99 -10.59 -4.45
N VAL A 252 0.08 -10.50 -3.66
CA VAL A 252 1.05 -11.59 -3.50
C VAL A 252 0.35 -12.82 -2.91
N TRP A 253 -0.43 -12.66 -1.84
CA TRP A 253 -1.11 -13.75 -1.15
C TRP A 253 -2.16 -14.46 -2.02
N TYR A 254 -2.94 -13.71 -2.81
CA TYR A 254 -3.97 -14.28 -3.68
C TYR A 254 -3.42 -14.85 -4.99
N VAL A 255 -2.38 -14.24 -5.58
CA VAL A 255 -1.96 -14.57 -6.96
C VAL A 255 -0.62 -15.27 -7.03
N VAL A 256 0.33 -14.89 -6.18
CA VAL A 256 1.71 -15.40 -6.22
C VAL A 256 1.84 -16.64 -5.35
N ILE A 257 1.38 -16.59 -4.10
CA ILE A 257 1.52 -17.70 -3.15
C ILE A 257 0.90 -19.01 -3.65
N PRO A 258 -0.32 -19.04 -4.24
CA PRO A 258 -0.88 -20.29 -4.75
C PRO A 258 0.01 -20.91 -5.83
N LYS A 259 0.68 -20.10 -6.64
CA LYS A 259 1.65 -20.57 -7.65
C LYS A 259 2.93 -21.09 -7.02
N VAL A 260 3.45 -20.40 -5.99
CA VAL A 260 4.66 -20.82 -5.26
C VAL A 260 4.47 -22.19 -4.63
N ILE A 261 3.31 -22.45 -4.02
CA ILE A 261 3.01 -23.76 -3.41
C ILE A 261 2.63 -24.83 -4.44
N GLY A 262 2.54 -24.48 -5.73
CA GLY A 262 2.10 -25.38 -6.80
C GLY A 262 0.62 -25.74 -6.76
N GLY A 263 -0.21 -24.89 -6.16
CA GLY A 263 -1.66 -25.05 -6.06
C GLY A 263 -2.43 -24.05 -6.92
N LYS A 264 -3.73 -23.92 -6.63
CA LYS A 264 -4.64 -22.96 -7.26
C LYS A 264 -5.26 -22.06 -6.21
N ILE A 265 -5.56 -20.82 -6.57
CA ILE A 265 -6.35 -19.93 -5.71
C ILE A 265 -7.73 -20.57 -5.45
N PHE A 266 -8.23 -20.45 -4.22
CA PHE A 266 -9.55 -20.94 -3.84
C PHE A 266 -10.68 -20.36 -4.70
N SER A 267 -10.73 -19.03 -4.88
CA SER A 267 -11.74 -18.37 -5.71
C SER A 267 -11.28 -17.00 -6.20
N GLU A 268 -11.20 -16.82 -7.52
CA GLU A 268 -10.92 -15.51 -8.13
C GLU A 268 -12.05 -14.51 -7.86
N SER A 269 -13.31 -14.95 -7.90
CA SER A 269 -14.47 -14.08 -7.65
C SER A 269 -14.48 -13.55 -6.22
N LEU A 270 -14.10 -14.38 -5.24
CA LEU A 270 -13.99 -13.97 -3.84
C LEU A 270 -12.88 -12.94 -3.65
N ALA A 271 -11.74 -13.13 -4.32
CA ALA A 271 -10.63 -12.18 -4.29
C ALA A 271 -11.01 -10.84 -4.95
N LYS A 272 -11.73 -10.86 -6.07
CA LYS A 272 -12.26 -9.64 -6.71
C LYS A 272 -13.25 -8.91 -5.79
N LEU A 273 -14.16 -9.65 -5.15
CA LEU A 273 -15.11 -9.08 -4.19
C LEU A 273 -14.40 -8.42 -3.01
N ALA A 274 -13.39 -9.09 -2.41
CA ALA A 274 -12.61 -8.52 -1.31
C ALA A 274 -11.97 -7.18 -1.70
N PHE A 275 -11.33 -7.09 -2.87
CA PHE A 275 -10.74 -5.84 -3.37
C PHE A 275 -11.79 -4.73 -3.62
N MET A 276 -12.96 -5.08 -4.15
CA MET A 276 -14.04 -4.10 -4.34
C MET A 276 -14.61 -3.60 -3.00
N LEU A 277 -14.72 -4.48 -2.00
CA LEU A 277 -15.13 -4.09 -0.65
C LEU A 277 -14.10 -3.16 -0.01
N PHE A 278 -12.79 -3.43 -0.15
CA PHE A 278 -11.77 -2.48 0.28
C PHE A 278 -11.91 -1.13 -0.41
N LEU A 279 -12.12 -1.09 -1.73
CA LEU A 279 -12.30 0.18 -2.44
C LEU A 279 -13.45 1.03 -1.86
N ILE A 280 -14.57 0.40 -1.53
CA ILE A 280 -15.78 1.09 -1.07
C ILE A 280 -15.68 1.47 0.41
N LEU A 281 -15.19 0.56 1.25
CA LEU A 281 -15.28 0.68 2.71
C LEU A 281 -14.06 1.38 3.34
N SER A 282 -12.94 1.52 2.63
CA SER A 282 -11.70 2.08 3.19
C SER A 282 -11.71 3.59 3.42
N VAL A 283 -12.59 4.33 2.74
CA VAL A 283 -12.60 5.81 2.79
C VAL A 283 -13.52 6.37 3.91
N PRO A 284 -14.78 5.92 4.08
CA PRO A 284 -15.73 6.55 5.00
C PRO A 284 -15.55 6.09 6.47
N VAL A 285 -14.32 6.01 6.96
CA VAL A 285 -13.98 5.39 8.26
C VAL A 285 -12.88 6.12 9.04
N GLY A 286 -12.30 7.20 8.49
CA GLY A 286 -11.19 7.93 9.12
C GLY A 286 -11.42 8.44 10.55
N LEU A 287 -12.68 8.68 10.95
CA LEU A 287 -13.01 9.22 12.27
C LEU A 287 -12.66 8.29 13.43
N HIS A 288 -12.38 7.00 13.22
CA HIS A 288 -11.87 6.17 14.33
C HIS A 288 -10.46 6.58 14.79
N HIS A 289 -9.74 7.37 13.98
CA HIS A 289 -8.50 8.01 14.42
C HIS A 289 -8.73 9.32 15.19
N GLN A 290 -9.99 9.75 15.31
CA GLN A 290 -10.44 10.99 15.93
C GLN A 290 -11.50 10.74 17.02
N PHE A 291 -11.55 9.54 17.60
CA PHE A 291 -12.50 9.23 18.67
C PHE A 291 -12.35 10.13 19.89
N THR A 292 -11.11 10.48 20.25
CA THR A 292 -10.79 11.39 21.35
C THR A 292 -10.88 12.87 20.96
N GLU A 293 -11.16 13.18 19.68
CA GLU A 293 -11.11 14.56 19.18
C GLU A 293 -12.39 15.34 19.55
N PRO A 294 -12.29 16.56 20.10
CA PRO A 294 -13.45 17.40 20.35
C PRO A 294 -14.06 17.95 19.05
N GLY A 295 -15.28 18.47 19.11
CA GLY A 295 -15.92 19.14 17.97
C GLY A 295 -16.45 18.22 16.87
N ILE A 296 -16.37 16.90 17.03
CA ILE A 296 -17.01 15.92 16.16
C ILE A 296 -18.17 15.26 16.91
N ASP A 297 -19.36 15.29 16.30
CA ASP A 297 -20.57 14.71 16.86
C ASP A 297 -20.39 13.21 17.18
N PRO A 298 -20.77 12.75 18.40
CA PRO A 298 -20.69 11.35 18.77
C PRO A 298 -21.42 10.40 17.82
N LEU A 299 -22.51 10.83 17.17
CA LEU A 299 -23.24 10.05 16.17
C LEU A 299 -22.34 9.73 14.97
N TRP A 300 -21.57 10.69 14.46
CA TRP A 300 -20.66 10.46 13.33
C TRP A 300 -19.53 9.50 13.71
N LYS A 301 -19.00 9.60 14.94
CA LYS A 301 -18.02 8.65 15.47
C LYS A 301 -18.61 7.24 15.56
N PHE A 302 -19.85 7.10 16.03
CA PHE A 302 -20.54 5.81 16.10
C PHE A 302 -20.80 5.21 14.71
N ILE A 303 -21.28 6.01 13.75
CA ILE A 303 -21.49 5.54 12.36
C ILE A 303 -20.18 5.01 11.78
N GLN A 304 -19.08 5.76 11.91
CA GLN A 304 -17.79 5.32 11.36
C GLN A 304 -17.17 4.16 12.16
N THR A 305 -17.51 3.99 13.44
CA THR A 305 -17.20 2.77 14.19
C THR A 305 -17.81 1.55 13.50
N VAL A 306 -19.12 1.58 13.22
CA VAL A 306 -19.83 0.49 12.53
C VAL A 306 -19.25 0.24 11.13
N LEU A 307 -18.99 1.30 10.36
CA LEU A 307 -18.38 1.16 9.04
C LEU A 307 -16.98 0.55 9.10
N THR A 308 -16.18 0.88 10.13
CA THR A 308 -14.85 0.30 10.33
C THR A 308 -14.94 -1.21 10.59
N PHE A 309 -15.93 -1.66 11.36
CA PHE A 309 -16.20 -3.10 11.52
C PHE A 309 -16.55 -3.79 10.20
N PHE A 310 -17.25 -3.13 9.28
CA PHE A 310 -17.49 -3.71 7.95
C PHE A 310 -16.22 -3.85 7.12
N VAL A 311 -15.21 -2.99 7.29
CA VAL A 311 -13.93 -3.15 6.59
C VAL A 311 -13.16 -4.41 7.03
N VAL A 312 -13.46 -4.96 8.21
CA VAL A 312 -12.87 -6.23 8.67
C VAL A 312 -13.31 -7.41 7.79
N VAL A 313 -14.50 -7.35 7.21
CA VAL A 313 -15.10 -8.43 6.40
C VAL A 313 -14.20 -8.89 5.25
N PRO A 314 -13.71 -8.01 4.34
CA PRO A 314 -12.82 -8.45 3.27
C PRO A 314 -11.47 -9.04 3.75
N SER A 315 -10.96 -8.64 4.93
CA SER A 315 -9.80 -9.29 5.55
C SER A 315 -10.13 -10.72 6.03
N LEU A 316 -11.30 -10.94 6.64
CA LEU A 316 -11.74 -12.28 7.03
C LEU A 316 -11.98 -13.19 5.82
N MET A 317 -12.54 -12.65 4.74
CA MET A 317 -12.68 -13.36 3.46
C MET A 317 -11.31 -13.76 2.90
N THR A 318 -10.31 -12.88 3.03
CA THR A 318 -8.92 -13.15 2.64
C THR A 318 -8.34 -14.29 3.48
N ALA A 319 -8.45 -14.22 4.80
CA ALA A 319 -7.98 -15.27 5.70
C ALA A 319 -8.58 -16.64 5.31
N PHE A 320 -9.91 -16.72 5.16
CA PHE A 320 -10.58 -17.94 4.73
C PHE A 320 -10.05 -18.46 3.38
N SER A 321 -9.95 -17.59 2.37
CA SER A 321 -9.48 -17.97 1.03
C SER A 321 -8.06 -18.51 1.04
N LEU A 322 -7.18 -17.96 1.88
CA LEU A 322 -5.78 -18.40 1.99
C LEU A 322 -5.69 -19.76 2.67
N PHE A 323 -6.36 -19.93 3.82
CA PHE A 323 -6.40 -21.23 4.51
C PHE A 323 -7.00 -22.32 3.63
N ALA A 324 -8.09 -22.04 2.91
CA ALA A 324 -8.68 -22.99 1.98
C ALA A 324 -7.71 -23.33 0.83
N THR A 325 -6.98 -22.35 0.30
CA THR A 325 -5.94 -22.59 -0.73
C THR A 325 -4.83 -23.50 -0.22
N PHE A 326 -4.35 -23.28 1.01
CA PHE A 326 -3.32 -24.11 1.63
C PHE A 326 -3.81 -25.53 1.93
N GLU A 327 -5.03 -25.65 2.45
CA GLU A 327 -5.63 -26.94 2.76
C GLU A 327 -5.85 -27.75 1.48
N MET A 328 -6.44 -27.15 0.43
CA MET A 328 -6.62 -27.78 -0.87
C MET A 328 -5.29 -28.32 -1.40
N ARG A 329 -4.23 -27.50 -1.36
CA ARG A 329 -2.91 -27.92 -1.81
C ARG A 329 -2.34 -29.05 -0.98
N GLY A 330 -2.42 -28.96 0.35
CA GLY A 330 -1.93 -30.04 1.22
C GLY A 330 -2.68 -31.36 1.00
N ARG A 331 -4.00 -31.30 0.72
CA ARG A 331 -4.83 -32.48 0.40
C ARG A 331 -4.48 -33.09 -0.95
N GLU A 332 -4.21 -32.27 -1.97
CA GLU A 332 -3.67 -32.74 -3.27
C GLU A 332 -2.33 -33.49 -3.09
N LEU A 333 -1.53 -33.10 -2.10
CA LEU A 333 -0.27 -33.77 -1.71
C LEU A 333 -0.48 -34.99 -0.79
N GLY A 334 -1.71 -35.49 -0.68
CA GLY A 334 -2.06 -36.69 0.06
C GLY A 334 -2.16 -36.51 1.57
N ALA A 335 -2.27 -35.27 2.08
CA ALA A 335 -2.50 -35.05 3.50
C ALA A 335 -3.84 -35.60 3.97
N LYS A 336 -3.83 -36.24 5.16
CA LYS A 336 -5.02 -36.74 5.86
C LYS A 336 -5.17 -36.09 7.23
N GLY A 337 -6.36 -36.22 7.83
CA GLY A 337 -6.69 -35.62 9.11
C GLY A 337 -6.93 -34.10 9.04
N VAL A 338 -7.16 -33.49 10.20
CA VAL A 338 -7.56 -32.08 10.31
C VAL A 338 -6.41 -31.12 9.96
N PHE A 339 -5.19 -31.43 10.43
CA PHE A 339 -4.02 -30.53 10.28
C PHE A 339 -2.90 -31.10 9.39
N GLY A 340 -3.11 -32.24 8.73
CA GLY A 340 -2.07 -32.88 7.92
C GLY A 340 -1.60 -32.01 6.75
N TRP A 341 -2.47 -31.17 6.21
CA TRP A 341 -2.18 -30.28 5.07
C TRP A 341 -1.04 -29.31 5.38
N PHE A 342 -0.99 -28.81 6.62
CA PHE A 342 -0.01 -27.82 7.05
C PHE A 342 1.41 -28.34 6.88
N LYS A 343 1.67 -29.61 7.26
CA LYS A 343 3.00 -30.24 7.14
C LYS A 343 3.47 -30.44 5.70
N LYS A 344 2.58 -30.37 4.71
CA LYS A 344 2.89 -30.58 3.29
C LYS A 344 3.29 -29.30 2.55
N LEU A 345 3.12 -28.14 3.18
CA LEU A 345 3.48 -26.85 2.58
C LEU A 345 5.00 -26.68 2.50
N PRO A 346 5.53 -25.86 1.57
CA PRO A 346 6.96 -25.75 1.31
C PRO A 346 7.67 -24.86 2.34
N TRP A 347 7.78 -25.31 3.59
CA TRP A 347 8.35 -24.54 4.71
C TRP A 347 9.82 -24.14 4.55
N SER A 348 10.57 -24.84 3.69
CA SER A 348 11.97 -24.49 3.36
C SER A 348 12.09 -23.46 2.24
N ASP A 349 11.00 -23.11 1.55
CA ASP A 349 11.00 -22.10 0.49
C ASP A 349 10.68 -20.72 1.08
N SER A 350 11.65 -19.81 1.05
CA SER A 350 11.48 -18.44 1.58
C SER A 350 10.37 -17.66 0.89
N ARG A 351 10.04 -17.99 -0.37
CA ARG A 351 8.94 -17.37 -1.12
C ARG A 351 7.57 -17.71 -0.53
N PHE A 352 7.48 -18.79 0.25
CA PHE A 352 6.29 -19.15 1.01
C PHE A 352 6.43 -18.79 2.50
N LEU A 353 7.56 -19.15 3.12
CA LEU A 353 7.77 -18.95 4.55
C LEU A 353 7.65 -17.49 4.98
N LEU A 354 8.29 -16.55 4.27
CA LEU A 354 8.30 -15.14 4.68
C LEU A 354 6.89 -14.51 4.58
N PRO A 355 6.15 -14.64 3.47
CA PRO A 355 4.78 -14.15 3.42
C PRO A 355 3.86 -14.85 4.42
N PHE A 356 4.07 -16.14 4.70
CA PHE A 356 3.29 -16.86 5.72
C PHE A 356 3.53 -16.31 7.13
N ILE A 357 4.77 -15.97 7.50
CA ILE A 357 5.07 -15.28 8.77
C ILE A 357 4.30 -13.95 8.83
N GLY A 358 4.28 -13.18 7.75
CA GLY A 358 3.49 -11.96 7.63
C GLY A 358 1.99 -12.21 7.85
N MET A 359 1.41 -13.23 7.20
CA MET A 359 0.00 -13.61 7.40
C MET A 359 -0.31 -13.98 8.86
N VAL A 360 0.58 -14.70 9.53
CA VAL A 360 0.43 -15.08 10.94
C VAL A 360 0.52 -13.85 11.84
N ALA A 361 1.49 -12.97 11.63
CA ALA A 361 1.63 -11.71 12.37
C ALA A 361 0.41 -10.79 12.18
N PHE A 362 -0.22 -10.86 11.00
CA PHE A 362 -1.43 -10.09 10.70
C PHE A 362 -2.66 -10.52 11.53
N ILE A 363 -2.68 -11.72 12.13
CA ILE A 363 -3.79 -12.18 12.98
C ILE A 363 -3.89 -11.34 14.27
N PRO A 364 -2.86 -11.30 15.16
CA PRO A 364 -2.88 -10.43 16.33
C PRO A 364 -2.88 -8.95 15.93
N GLY A 365 -2.25 -8.58 14.80
CA GLY A 365 -2.36 -7.25 14.22
C GLY A 365 -3.82 -6.86 13.98
N GLY A 366 -4.58 -7.66 13.25
CA GLY A 366 -5.99 -7.45 12.97
C GLY A 366 -6.86 -7.41 14.23
N ALA A 367 -6.61 -8.30 15.19
CA ALA A 367 -7.30 -8.29 16.48
C ALA A 367 -7.06 -6.97 17.25
N GLY A 368 -5.82 -6.46 17.25
CA GLY A 368 -5.51 -5.15 17.82
C GLY A 368 -6.23 -3.99 17.10
N GLY A 369 -6.41 -4.11 15.78
CA GLY A 369 -7.15 -3.14 14.98
C GLY A 369 -8.64 -3.10 15.33
N ILE A 370 -9.24 -4.26 15.63
CA ILE A 370 -10.61 -4.35 16.13
C ILE A 370 -10.76 -3.64 17.47
N VAL A 371 -9.82 -3.84 18.40
CA VAL A 371 -9.78 -3.10 19.67
C VAL A 371 -9.69 -1.59 19.44
N ASN A 372 -8.84 -1.16 18.50
CA ASN A 372 -8.72 0.25 18.14
C ASN A 372 -10.01 0.83 17.53
N ALA A 373 -10.72 0.05 16.72
CA ALA A 373 -11.97 0.45 16.10
C ALA A 373 -13.14 0.50 17.09
N SER A 374 -13.07 -0.24 18.20
CA SER A 374 -14.06 -0.23 19.26
C SER A 374 -14.02 1.08 20.05
N TYR A 375 -14.87 2.04 19.68
CA TYR A 375 -14.96 3.40 20.22
C TYR A 375 -14.52 3.56 21.69
N GLN A 376 -15.21 2.95 22.65
CA GLN A 376 -14.88 3.09 24.08
C GLN A 376 -13.57 2.40 24.48
N MET A 377 -13.20 1.30 23.82
CA MET A 377 -11.91 0.65 24.06
C MET A 377 -10.75 1.48 23.53
N ASN A 378 -10.96 2.27 22.46
CA ASN A 378 -9.94 3.15 21.91
C ASN A 378 -9.39 4.13 22.96
N GLU A 379 -10.26 4.67 23.82
CA GLU A 379 -9.87 5.59 24.91
C GLU A 379 -8.78 5.01 25.83
N LEU A 380 -8.72 3.68 25.99
CA LEU A 380 -7.71 3.00 26.80
C LEU A 380 -6.35 2.87 26.10
N VAL A 381 -6.35 2.84 24.77
CA VAL A 381 -5.17 2.48 23.96
C VAL A 381 -4.68 3.62 23.08
N HIS A 382 -5.46 4.69 22.90
CA HIS A 382 -5.17 5.84 22.04
C HIS A 382 -3.81 6.47 22.39
N ASN A 383 -2.98 6.72 21.38
CA ASN A 383 -1.63 7.29 21.52
C ASN A 383 -0.67 6.53 22.47
N THR A 384 -0.99 5.29 22.85
CA THR A 384 -0.07 4.42 23.61
C THR A 384 0.78 3.55 22.69
N ILE A 385 1.74 2.81 23.26
CA ILE A 385 2.56 1.85 22.51
C ILE A 385 1.73 0.73 21.85
N TRP A 386 0.49 0.49 22.31
CA TRP A 386 -0.44 -0.45 21.69
C TRP A 386 -0.65 -0.16 20.21
N VAL A 387 -0.93 1.11 19.86
CA VAL A 387 -1.16 1.53 18.46
C VAL A 387 0.08 1.26 17.61
N THR A 388 1.26 1.54 18.17
CA THR A 388 2.53 1.27 17.49
C THR A 388 2.73 -0.23 17.28
N GLY A 389 2.49 -1.06 18.30
CA GLY A 389 2.62 -2.52 18.21
C GLY A 389 1.66 -3.14 17.20
N HIS A 390 0.39 -2.75 17.25
CA HIS A 390 -0.64 -3.13 16.27
C HIS A 390 -0.14 -2.87 14.83
N PHE A 391 0.33 -1.66 14.59
CA PHE A 391 0.73 -1.21 13.26
C PHE A 391 2.04 -1.84 12.76
N HIS A 392 2.96 -2.20 13.67
CA HIS A 392 4.17 -2.93 13.30
C HIS A 392 3.88 -4.39 12.91
N LEU A 393 2.88 -5.02 13.51
CA LEU A 393 2.42 -6.35 13.10
C LEU A 393 1.75 -6.32 11.72
N THR A 394 0.99 -5.27 11.43
CA THR A 394 0.29 -5.14 10.14
C THR A 394 1.22 -4.67 9.04
N VAL A 395 1.83 -3.48 9.17
CA VAL A 395 2.63 -2.88 8.09
C VAL A 395 4.07 -3.36 8.15
N ALA A 396 4.77 -3.19 9.28
CA ALA A 396 6.21 -3.46 9.34
C ALA A 396 6.59 -4.95 9.29
N THR A 397 5.62 -5.86 9.43
CA THR A 397 5.83 -7.31 9.37
C THR A 397 5.11 -7.96 8.19
N ALA A 398 3.84 -7.63 7.94
CA ALA A 398 3.09 -8.28 6.87
C ALA A 398 3.27 -7.60 5.50
N VAL A 399 3.59 -6.30 5.46
CA VAL A 399 3.74 -5.52 4.21
C VAL A 399 5.22 -5.27 3.85
N ALA A 400 6.02 -4.79 4.81
CA ALA A 400 7.44 -4.48 4.63
C ALA A 400 8.29 -5.74 4.48
#